data_AF-A0A363RUW6-F1
#
_entry.id   AF-A0A363RUW6-F1
#
_cell.length_a   1.000
_cell.length_b   1.000
_cell.length_c   1.000
_cell.angle_alpha   90.00
_cell.angle_beta   90.00
_cell.angle_gamma   90.00
#
_symmetry.space_group_name_H-M   'P 1'
#
loop_
_entity.id
_entity.type
_entity.pdbx_description
1 polymer ?
#
loop_
_entity_poly.entity_id
_entity_poly.type
_entity_poly.pdbx_seq_one_letter_code
_entity_poly.pdbx_strand_id
1 'polypeptide(L)'
;MKKIALATMVALSMLGSVAHAETKKPAKAQAVKSEPEIKPEFAPIQQKSKMLSIQLETCTIRVRTIFVRIRAKLPLEGPMPQECAEDGKAQLKAAYDEAKAAYGKQTPPPELVEWRLEWSSAFDASVPLDSDIERVYLQRVAEAKQKAERATTKLEIAME
;
A
#
# COMPACT_ATOMS: atom_id res chain seq x y z
N MET A 1 -40.87 -2.21 35.18
CA MET A 1 -40.66 -2.28 36.64
C MET A 1 -40.06 -3.63 37.01
N LYS A 2 -38.77 -3.67 37.38
CA LYS A 2 -38.15 -4.45 38.46
C LYS A 2 -36.64 -4.23 38.36
N LYS A 3 -36.14 -3.41 39.29
CA LYS A 3 -34.73 -3.27 39.65
C LYS A 3 -34.29 -4.55 40.35
N ILE A 4 -33.01 -4.90 40.32
CA ILE A 4 -32.24 -5.33 41.50
C ILE A 4 -30.75 -5.11 41.17
N ALA A 5 -30.11 -4.38 42.07
CA ALA A 5 -28.69 -4.11 42.17
C ALA A 5 -28.05 -5.08 43.19
N LEU A 6 -26.79 -4.80 43.55
CA LEU A 6 -25.99 -5.38 44.65
C LEU A 6 -25.37 -6.76 44.34
N ALA A 7 -24.18 -7.12 44.83
CA ALA A 7 -23.20 -6.51 45.75
C ALA A 7 -21.97 -7.45 45.72
N THR A 8 -20.73 -6.97 45.58
CA THR A 8 -19.79 -6.60 46.67
C THR A 8 -18.95 -7.78 47.21
N MET A 9 -17.63 -7.64 47.01
CA MET A 9 -16.44 -8.00 47.82
C MET A 9 -16.27 -9.36 48.50
N VAL A 10 -14.98 -9.77 48.54
CA VAL A 10 -14.11 -10.14 49.69
C VAL A 10 -13.15 -11.23 49.15
N ALA A 11 -11.88 -10.95 48.82
CA ALA A 11 -10.70 -10.60 49.62
C ALA A 11 -10.03 -11.78 50.37
N LEU A 12 -8.70 -11.72 50.39
CA LEU A 12 -7.70 -12.41 51.23
C LEU A 12 -6.95 -13.64 50.67
N SER A 13 -5.76 -13.34 50.14
CA SER A 13 -4.44 -13.65 50.73
C SER A 13 -4.15 -15.07 51.24
N MET A 14 -3.11 -15.69 50.66
CA MET A 14 -2.16 -16.50 51.43
C MET A 14 -0.72 -16.06 51.16
N LEU A 15 -0.03 -15.75 52.25
CA LEU A 15 1.41 -15.52 52.35
C LEU A 15 2.18 -16.85 52.33
N GLY A 16 3.42 -16.82 51.85
CA GLY A 16 4.41 -17.89 52.04
C GLY A 16 5.79 -17.49 51.53
N SER A 17 6.65 -17.07 52.46
CA SER A 17 8.04 -16.60 52.30
C SER A 17 9.04 -17.72 51.99
N VAL A 18 10.20 -17.40 51.37
CA VAL A 18 11.59 -17.54 51.90
C VAL A 18 12.59 -17.24 50.76
N ALA A 19 13.62 -16.45 51.09
CA ALA A 19 14.67 -16.00 50.18
C ALA A 19 15.95 -16.86 50.23
N HIS A 20 16.77 -16.70 49.18
CA HIS A 20 18.18 -17.05 48.96
C HIS A 20 18.53 -18.44 48.40
N ALA A 21 18.90 -18.48 47.10
CA ALA A 21 20.27 -18.75 46.64
C ALA A 21 20.38 -18.57 45.10
N GLU A 22 21.55 -18.14 44.66
CA GLU A 22 21.93 -17.72 43.30
C GLU A 22 21.78 -18.79 42.20
N THR A 23 21.39 -18.40 40.96
CA THR A 23 22.16 -18.61 39.70
C THR A 23 21.40 -18.22 38.41
N LYS A 24 21.97 -17.24 37.68
CA LYS A 24 22.01 -17.02 36.21
C LYS A 24 20.83 -17.46 35.29
N LYS A 25 20.02 -16.48 34.84
CA LYS A 25 19.75 -16.09 33.42
C LYS A 25 18.63 -15.02 33.39
N PRO A 26 18.79 -13.85 32.74
CA PRO A 26 17.64 -12.99 32.50
C PRO A 26 16.79 -13.59 31.37
N ALA A 27 15.59 -14.06 31.74
CA ALA A 27 14.54 -14.39 30.79
C ALA A 27 14.16 -13.10 30.06
N LYS A 28 14.30 -13.14 28.73
CA LYS A 28 13.94 -12.10 27.78
C LYS A 28 12.47 -11.71 28.02
N ALA A 29 12.24 -10.54 28.62
CA ALA A 29 10.92 -9.95 28.66
C ALA A 29 10.46 -9.77 27.21
N GLN A 30 9.41 -10.51 26.83
CA GLN A 30 8.76 -10.33 25.55
C GLN A 30 8.15 -8.93 25.57
N ALA A 31 8.76 -8.03 24.81
CA ALA A 31 8.15 -6.76 24.47
C ALA A 31 6.82 -7.09 23.78
N VAL A 32 5.73 -6.74 24.45
CA VAL A 32 4.41 -6.63 23.82
C VAL A 32 4.62 -5.70 22.64
N LYS A 33 4.53 -6.25 21.43
CA LYS A 33 4.54 -5.48 20.18
C LYS A 33 3.27 -4.64 20.22
N SER A 34 3.39 -3.41 20.72
CA SER A 34 2.35 -2.40 20.63
C SER A 34 1.97 -2.24 19.16
N GLU A 35 0.66 -2.21 18.91
CA GLU A 35 0.05 -1.94 17.61
C GLU A 35 0.68 -0.67 17.00
N PRO A 36 1.09 -0.69 15.70
CA PRO A 36 1.88 0.40 15.14
C PRO A 36 1.06 1.69 15.07
N GLU A 37 1.61 2.74 15.68
CA GLU A 37 1.03 4.08 15.70
C GLU A 37 1.37 4.79 14.38
N ILE A 38 0.52 4.59 13.37
CA ILE A 38 0.66 5.25 12.06
C ILE A 38 0.64 6.77 12.27
N LYS A 39 1.67 7.48 11.80
CA LYS A 39 1.66 8.94 11.81
C LYS A 39 0.44 9.46 11.01
N PRO A 40 -0.48 10.23 11.62
CA PRO A 40 -1.75 10.63 10.99
C PRO A 40 -1.59 11.45 9.70
N GLU A 41 -0.40 11.99 9.46
CA GLU A 41 0.02 12.69 8.24
C GLU A 41 -0.10 11.84 6.96
N PHE A 42 0.01 10.51 7.06
CA PHE A 42 0.17 9.65 5.88
C PHE A 42 -1.04 8.77 5.53
N ALA A 43 -2.08 8.76 6.37
CA ALA A 43 -3.33 8.05 6.08
C ALA A 43 -3.97 8.44 4.71
N PRO A 44 -3.93 9.72 4.27
CA PRO A 44 -4.43 10.09 2.95
C PRO A 44 -3.65 9.47 1.79
N ILE A 45 -2.33 9.26 1.96
CA ILE A 45 -1.47 8.70 0.92
C ILE A 45 -1.77 7.21 0.73
N GLN A 46 -2.02 6.46 1.80
CA GLN A 46 -2.42 5.05 1.69
C GLN A 46 -3.72 4.88 0.88
N GLN A 47 -4.73 5.73 1.12
CA GLN A 47 -5.97 5.70 0.36
C GLN A 47 -5.74 6.02 -1.12
N LYS A 48 -4.88 7.01 -1.42
CA LYS A 48 -4.52 7.37 -2.80
C LYS A 48 -3.72 6.25 -3.49
N SER A 49 -2.82 5.57 -2.78
CA SER A 49 -2.07 4.42 -3.34
C SER A 49 -3.00 3.29 -3.76
N LYS A 50 -4.04 3.00 -2.96
CA LYS A 50 -5.08 2.03 -3.35
C LYS A 50 -5.83 2.46 -4.61
N MET A 51 -6.19 3.74 -4.73
CA MET A 51 -6.85 4.27 -5.92
C MET A 51 -5.96 4.15 -7.17
N LEU A 52 -4.67 4.49 -7.06
CA LEU A 52 -3.70 4.34 -8.14
C LEU A 52 -3.55 2.87 -8.57
N SER A 53 -3.61 1.93 -7.62
CA SER A 53 -3.59 0.49 -7.91
C SER A 53 -4.78 0.04 -8.74
N ILE A 54 -5.98 0.51 -8.39
CA ILE A 54 -7.20 0.21 -9.14
C ILE A 54 -7.12 0.78 -10.55
N GLN A 55 -6.51 1.97 -10.73
CA GLN A 55 -6.31 2.56 -12.05
C GLN A 55 -5.32 1.78 -12.90
N LEU A 56 -4.17 1.42 -12.34
CA LEU A 56 -3.20 0.59 -13.03
C LEU A 56 -3.80 -0.76 -13.46
N GLU A 57 -4.61 -1.37 -12.60
CA GLU A 57 -5.33 -2.60 -12.92
C GLU A 57 -6.36 -2.38 -14.04
N THR A 58 -7.07 -1.27 -14.01
CA THR A 58 -8.01 -0.88 -15.07
C THR A 58 -7.27 -0.69 -16.40
N CYS A 59 -6.12 0.00 -16.42
CA CYS A 59 -5.31 0.14 -17.63
C CYS A 59 -4.83 -1.23 -18.12
N THR A 60 -4.36 -2.08 -17.21
CA THR A 60 -3.93 -3.45 -17.52
C THR A 60 -5.03 -4.28 -18.17
N ILE A 61 -6.25 -4.25 -17.62
CA ILE A 61 -7.42 -4.97 -18.14
C ILE A 61 -7.80 -4.44 -19.52
N ARG A 62 -7.81 -3.11 -19.70
CA ARG A 62 -8.09 -2.49 -21.00
C ARG A 62 -7.15 -2.98 -22.08
N VAL A 63 -5.85 -3.04 -21.80
CA VAL A 63 -4.92 -3.46 -22.84
C VAL A 63 -5.07 -4.95 -23.14
N ARG A 64 -5.25 -5.80 -22.12
CA ARG A 64 -5.58 -7.22 -22.32
C ARG A 64 -6.82 -7.39 -23.20
N THR A 65 -7.83 -6.55 -22.98
CA THR A 65 -9.08 -6.55 -23.76
C THR A 65 -8.82 -6.17 -25.22
N ILE A 66 -7.97 -5.17 -25.46
CA ILE A 66 -7.55 -4.78 -26.81
C ILE A 66 -6.83 -5.95 -27.51
N PHE A 67 -5.92 -6.66 -26.84
CA PHE A 67 -5.27 -7.84 -27.42
C PHE A 67 -6.26 -8.93 -27.82
N VAL A 68 -7.24 -9.22 -26.95
CA VAL A 68 -8.30 -10.20 -27.27
C VAL A 68 -9.13 -9.74 -28.47
N ARG A 69 -9.51 -8.45 -28.51
CA ARG A 69 -10.28 -7.89 -29.64
C ARG A 69 -9.51 -7.92 -30.95
N ILE A 70 -8.23 -7.55 -30.96
CA ILE A 70 -7.37 -7.62 -32.15
C ILE A 70 -7.31 -9.06 -32.68
N ARG A 71 -7.10 -10.04 -31.80
CA ARG A 71 -7.09 -11.46 -32.18
C ARG A 71 -8.41 -11.95 -32.76
N ALA A 72 -9.51 -11.50 -32.16
CA ALA A 72 -10.85 -11.82 -32.61
C ALA A 72 -11.29 -10.98 -33.83
N LYS A 73 -10.44 -10.08 -34.33
CA LYS A 73 -10.77 -9.12 -35.41
C LYS A 73 -12.03 -8.31 -35.10
N LEU A 74 -12.22 -7.99 -33.82
CA LEU A 74 -13.33 -7.17 -33.34
C LEU A 74 -12.94 -5.69 -33.37
N PRO A 75 -13.92 -4.79 -33.55
CA PRO A 75 -13.68 -3.35 -33.44
C PRO A 75 -13.14 -3.00 -32.04
N LEU A 76 -12.21 -2.05 -32.00
CA LEU A 76 -11.75 -1.47 -30.75
C LEU A 76 -12.79 -0.45 -30.26
N GLU A 77 -13.17 -0.54 -28.98
CA GLU A 77 -14.11 0.39 -28.36
C GLU A 77 -13.52 0.95 -27.07
N GLY A 78 -13.77 2.24 -26.83
CA GLY A 78 -13.42 2.94 -25.59
C GLY A 78 -12.04 3.58 -25.57
N PRO A 79 -11.71 4.25 -24.44
CA PRO A 79 -10.45 4.96 -24.25
C PRO A 79 -9.23 4.05 -24.42
N MET A 80 -8.21 4.55 -25.12
CA MET A 80 -6.97 3.80 -25.37
C MET A 80 -6.16 3.63 -24.08
N PRO A 81 -5.28 2.62 -23.99
CA PRO A 81 -4.40 2.42 -22.84
C PRO A 81 -3.56 3.66 -22.50
N GLN A 82 -3.16 4.41 -23.52
CA GLN A 82 -2.43 5.67 -23.37
C GLN A 82 -3.20 6.66 -22.49
N GLU A 83 -4.48 6.85 -22.76
CA GLU A 83 -5.33 7.80 -22.03
C GLU A 83 -5.44 7.39 -20.56
N CYS A 84 -5.62 6.09 -20.31
CA CYS A 84 -5.66 5.55 -18.94
C CYS A 84 -4.35 5.79 -18.17
N ALA A 85 -3.20 5.63 -18.83
CA ALA A 85 -1.91 5.84 -18.19
C ALA A 85 -1.61 7.32 -17.92
N GLU A 86 -1.98 8.21 -18.84
CA GLU A 86 -1.84 9.65 -18.65
C GLU A 86 -2.73 10.15 -17.50
N ASP A 87 -3.97 9.66 -17.41
CA ASP A 87 -4.87 9.94 -16.28
C ASP A 87 -4.27 9.45 -14.95
N GLY A 88 -3.71 8.24 -14.94
CA GLY A 88 -3.04 7.67 -13.78
C GLY A 88 -1.82 8.47 -13.33
N LYS A 89 -0.99 8.92 -14.28
CA LYS A 89 0.17 9.79 -13.99
C LYS A 89 -0.24 11.16 -13.47
N ALA A 90 -1.30 11.75 -14.01
CA ALA A 90 -1.82 13.02 -13.53
C ALA A 90 -2.28 12.89 -12.07
N GLN A 91 -2.98 11.81 -11.73
CA GLN A 91 -3.43 11.54 -10.38
C GLN A 91 -2.29 11.19 -9.42
N LEU A 92 -1.29 10.45 -9.89
CA LEU A 92 -0.06 10.20 -9.15
C LEU A 92 0.65 11.52 -8.81
N LYS A 93 0.76 12.42 -9.80
CA LYS A 93 1.35 13.74 -9.58
C LYS A 93 0.56 14.54 -8.54
N ALA A 94 -0.76 14.54 -8.63
CA ALA A 94 -1.62 15.21 -7.65
C ALA A 94 -1.43 14.61 -6.24
N ALA A 95 -1.43 13.29 -6.10
CA ALA A 95 -1.19 12.62 -4.83
C ALA A 95 0.19 12.93 -4.24
N TYR A 96 1.23 12.99 -5.08
CA TYR A 96 2.56 13.37 -4.66
C TYR A 96 2.64 14.84 -4.23
N ASP A 97 2.01 15.75 -4.96
CA ASP A 97 2.01 17.19 -4.63
C ASP A 97 1.22 17.44 -3.33
N GLU A 98 0.10 16.74 -3.11
CA GLU A 98 -0.67 16.74 -1.85
C GLU A 98 0.19 16.23 -0.69
N ALA A 99 0.86 15.08 -0.87
CA ALA A 99 1.76 14.50 0.12
C ALA A 99 2.89 15.48 0.47
N LYS A 100 3.58 16.00 -0.54
CA LYS A 100 4.65 16.97 -0.38
C LYS A 100 4.18 18.23 0.34
N ALA A 101 2.98 18.72 0.07
CA ALA A 101 2.41 19.88 0.76
C ALA A 101 2.19 19.60 2.26
N ALA A 102 1.81 18.36 2.63
CA ALA A 102 1.69 17.95 4.03
C ALA A 102 3.04 17.99 4.79
N TYR A 103 4.15 17.65 4.11
CA TYR A 103 5.51 17.79 4.68
C TYR A 103 6.01 19.26 4.77
N GLY A 104 5.30 20.23 4.19
CA GLY A 104 5.67 21.64 4.20
C GLY A 104 6.89 21.97 3.31
N LYS A 105 7.74 22.91 3.76
CA LYS A 105 8.93 23.39 3.00
C LYS A 105 10.14 22.46 3.08
N GLN A 106 10.01 21.30 3.71
CA GLN A 106 11.11 20.34 3.82
C GLN A 106 11.27 19.55 2.52
N THR A 107 12.48 19.07 2.29
CA THR A 107 12.73 18.09 1.22
C THR A 107 11.87 16.86 1.50
N PRO A 108 11.05 16.39 0.54
CA PRO A 108 10.24 15.19 0.74
C PRO A 108 11.14 14.00 1.05
N PRO A 109 10.69 13.05 1.89
CA PRO A 109 11.46 11.85 2.19
C PRO A 109 11.84 11.09 0.92
N PRO A 110 13.04 10.48 0.87
CA PRO A 110 13.48 9.68 -0.28
C PRO A 110 12.46 8.61 -0.70
N GLU A 111 11.79 7.98 0.27
CA GLU A 111 10.81 6.91 0.07
C GLU A 111 9.58 7.40 -0.71
N LEU A 112 9.13 8.64 -0.47
CA LEU A 112 8.03 9.24 -1.22
C LEU A 112 8.42 9.56 -2.66
N VAL A 113 9.66 10.01 -2.87
CA VAL A 113 10.20 10.27 -4.22
C VAL A 113 10.33 8.96 -4.99
N GLU A 114 10.90 7.93 -4.36
CA GLU A 114 11.03 6.59 -4.95
C GLU A 114 9.67 5.98 -5.26
N TRP A 115 8.71 6.06 -4.32
CA TRP A 115 7.32 5.66 -4.52
C TRP A 115 6.73 6.29 -5.78
N ARG A 116 6.89 7.61 -5.94
CA ARG A 116 6.38 8.33 -7.11
C ARG A 116 7.03 7.83 -8.41
N LEU A 117 8.34 7.61 -8.41
CA LEU A 117 9.07 7.15 -9.59
C LEU A 117 8.65 5.74 -9.99
N GLU A 118 8.52 4.83 -9.01
CA GLU A 118 8.08 3.46 -9.26
C GLU A 118 6.66 3.42 -9.83
N TRP A 119 5.72 4.17 -9.25
CA TRP A 119 4.35 4.30 -9.77
C TRP A 119 4.30 4.88 -11.18
N SER A 120 5.06 5.94 -11.46
CA SER A 120 5.11 6.51 -12.80
C SER A 120 5.58 5.47 -13.81
N SER A 121 6.64 4.73 -13.47
CA SER A 121 7.17 3.68 -14.32
C SER A 121 6.23 2.48 -14.49
N ALA A 122 5.35 2.22 -13.50
CA ALA A 122 4.33 1.19 -13.61
C ALA A 122 3.26 1.58 -14.64
N PHE A 123 2.79 2.83 -14.63
CA PHE A 123 1.88 3.34 -15.66
C PHE A 123 2.52 3.29 -17.06
N ASP A 124 3.78 3.71 -17.21
CA ASP A 124 4.49 3.61 -18.49
C ASP A 124 4.61 2.17 -19.00
N ALA A 125 4.92 1.22 -18.11
CA ALA A 125 5.04 -0.20 -18.48
C ALA A 125 3.70 -0.85 -18.82
N SER A 126 2.58 -0.31 -18.30
CA SER A 126 1.23 -0.78 -18.62
C SER A 126 0.73 -0.36 -20.00
N VAL A 127 1.47 0.52 -20.67
CA VAL A 127 1.14 1.02 -22.01
C VAL A 127 1.87 0.20 -23.09
N PRO A 128 1.16 -0.26 -24.14
CA PRO A 128 1.82 -0.86 -25.28
C PRO A 128 2.59 0.22 -26.08
N LEU A 129 3.92 0.14 -26.07
CA LEU A 129 4.78 1.11 -26.76
C LEU A 129 4.96 0.81 -28.26
N ASP A 130 4.86 -0.46 -28.66
CA ASP A 130 4.80 -0.90 -30.05
C ASP A 130 4.38 -2.38 -30.10
N SER A 131 3.93 -2.85 -31.28
CA SER A 131 3.24 -4.13 -31.52
C SER A 131 4.04 -5.42 -31.23
N ASP A 132 5.19 -5.34 -30.57
CA ASP A 132 6.01 -6.49 -30.25
C ASP A 132 5.24 -7.49 -29.40
N ILE A 133 5.02 -8.65 -30.03
CA ILE A 133 4.53 -9.95 -29.55
C ILE A 133 3.91 -9.89 -28.15
N GLU A 134 2.60 -10.16 -28.06
CA GLU A 134 1.78 -10.23 -26.84
C GLU A 134 2.52 -10.72 -25.57
N ARG A 135 3.43 -11.68 -25.69
CA ARG A 135 4.30 -12.13 -24.59
C ARG A 135 5.10 -11.00 -23.92
N VAL A 136 5.80 -10.17 -24.68
CA VAL A 136 6.60 -9.04 -24.16
C VAL A 136 5.67 -8.05 -23.47
N TYR A 137 4.51 -7.80 -24.06
CA TYR A 137 3.50 -6.96 -23.45
C TYR A 137 2.99 -7.50 -22.11
N LEU A 138 2.58 -8.79 -22.06
CA LEU A 138 2.08 -9.42 -20.85
C LEU A 138 3.15 -9.45 -19.73
N GLN A 139 4.42 -9.60 -20.12
CA GLN A 139 5.53 -9.48 -19.19
C GLN A 139 5.63 -8.07 -18.60
N ARG A 140 5.58 -7.02 -19.44
CA ARG A 140 5.62 -5.62 -18.97
C ARG A 140 4.45 -5.28 -18.05
N VAL A 141 3.26 -5.81 -18.32
CA VAL A 141 2.10 -5.71 -17.43
C VAL A 141 2.37 -6.35 -16.07
N ALA A 142 2.94 -7.54 -16.05
CA ALA A 142 3.28 -8.21 -14.80
C ALA A 142 4.33 -7.41 -14.00
N GLU A 143 5.34 -6.88 -14.70
CA GLU A 143 6.35 -6.01 -14.10
C GLU A 143 5.75 -4.70 -13.58
N ALA A 144 4.79 -4.10 -14.29
CA ALA A 144 4.05 -2.92 -13.86
C ALA A 144 3.29 -3.17 -12.55
N LYS A 145 2.54 -4.28 -12.48
CA LYS A 145 1.83 -4.68 -11.24
C LYS A 145 2.80 -4.83 -10.08
N GLN A 146 3.90 -5.55 -10.29
CA GLN A 146 4.91 -5.76 -9.26
C GLN A 146 5.58 -4.45 -8.81
N LYS A 147 5.82 -3.49 -9.72
CA LYS A 147 6.34 -2.16 -9.38
C LYS A 147 5.36 -1.37 -8.52
N ALA A 148 4.08 -1.37 -8.86
CA ALA A 148 3.07 -0.69 -8.05
C ALA A 148 2.90 -1.31 -6.65
N GLU A 149 2.95 -2.63 -6.56
CA GLU A 149 2.94 -3.34 -5.28
C GLU A 149 4.17 -2.97 -4.44
N ARG A 150 5.38 -3.03 -5.02
CA ARG A 150 6.61 -2.62 -4.33
C ARG A 150 6.57 -1.17 -3.88
N ALA A 151 6.12 -0.26 -4.73
CA ALA A 151 5.96 1.14 -4.37
C ALA A 151 5.05 1.28 -3.15
N THR A 152 3.87 0.65 -3.20
CA THR A 152 2.89 0.68 -2.10
C THR A 152 3.48 0.12 -0.81
N THR A 153 4.12 -1.05 -0.86
CA THR A 153 4.75 -1.67 0.32
C THR A 153 5.88 -0.82 0.90
N LYS A 154 6.75 -0.24 0.07
CA LYS A 154 7.83 0.65 0.54
C LYS A 154 7.27 1.85 1.28
N LEU A 155 6.23 2.45 0.73
CA LEU A 155 5.56 3.59 1.33
C LEU A 155 4.87 3.19 2.65
N GLU A 156 4.18 2.05 2.69
CA GLU A 156 3.55 1.53 3.91
C GLU A 156 4.58 1.31 5.02
N ILE A 157 5.72 0.68 4.72
CA ILE A 157 6.82 0.48 5.68
C ILE A 157 7.41 1.80 6.17
N ALA A 158 7.55 2.80 5.30
CA ALA A 158 8.08 4.11 5.68
C ALA A 158 7.12 4.93 6.57
N MET A 159 5.84 4.53 6.61
CA MET A 159 4.80 5.16 7.41
C MET A 159 4.58 4.50 8.78
N GLU A 160 5.11 3.28 8.98
CA GLU A 160 5.16 2.54 10.24
C GLU A 160 6.31 3.02 11.14
#